data_AF-A0AA40V8H7-F1
#
_entry.id   AF-A0AA40V8H7-F1
#
_cell.length_a   1.000
_cell.length_b   1.000
_cell.length_c   1.000
_cell.angle_alpha   90.00
_cell.angle_beta   90.00
_cell.angle_gamma   90.00
#
_symmetry.space_group_name_H-M   'P 1'
#
loop_
_entity.id
_entity.type
_entity.pdbx_description
1 polymer ?
#
loop_
_entity_poly.entity_id
_entity_poly.type
_entity_poly.pdbx_seq_one_letter_code
_entity_poly.pdbx_strand_id
1 'polypeptide(L)'
;MLQINIDALTNREALRYARNVARDLSAGMSLDAALAHRAVPESLATAVGQIIEANNAGWFPLPAGKGLTYSRRQFGTLRHYSANAPWLHALIETAERFEGRREQLQPADRAFGVVALPNWLTEARNAHLRLSRLPLEHVAGEITVELWLRVLQDTQQAALRTGQEMECLSPEWMWDASHSLSEQIARILSMDCAYLLKAYVSTTRNRHLDHFEAKLLEQVQYHGLSVTIYEQTLREERDRRHAEAESSWRLNYQLIHRLASILENITTYHHGTVSRRLKAASNGAFRIVRHGLDGDFAVEIRHQYEIGRGQRLTSPFMLVNYCLALSDAIEGQPPTFSAYLDACAVASARVQSIFEEEVRATG
;
A
#
# COMPACT_ATOMS: atom_id res chain seq x y z
N MET A 1 -9.60 -28.63 6.42
CA MET A 1 -9.83 -27.64 7.49
C MET A 1 -10.83 -28.22 8.46
N LEU A 2 -10.59 -28.16 9.78
CA LEU A 2 -11.52 -28.67 10.79
C LEU A 2 -12.84 -27.87 10.73
N GLN A 3 -13.97 -28.56 10.59
CA GLN A 3 -15.30 -27.96 10.60
C GLN A 3 -15.88 -28.04 12.01
N ILE A 4 -16.42 -26.93 12.51
CA ILE A 4 -17.08 -26.89 13.82
C ILE A 4 -18.34 -27.76 13.74
N ASN A 5 -18.44 -28.82 14.56
CA ASN A 5 -19.65 -29.61 14.68
C ASN A 5 -20.65 -28.90 15.61
N ILE A 6 -21.45 -28.02 15.03
CA ILE A 6 -22.42 -27.17 15.77
C ILE A 6 -23.45 -28.04 16.50
N ASP A 7 -23.93 -29.12 15.87
CA ASP A 7 -24.97 -29.97 16.43
C ASP A 7 -24.50 -30.67 17.71
N ALA A 8 -23.26 -31.15 17.72
CA ALA A 8 -22.67 -31.72 18.92
C ALA A 8 -22.45 -30.66 20.00
N LEU A 9 -21.90 -29.49 19.64
CA LEU A 9 -21.53 -28.45 20.59
C LEU A 9 -22.71 -27.66 21.17
N THR A 10 -23.88 -27.67 20.52
CA THR A 10 -25.12 -27.04 21.01
C THR A 10 -26.06 -28.00 21.73
N ASN A 11 -25.81 -29.32 21.67
CA ASN A 11 -26.66 -30.31 22.32
C ASN A 11 -26.63 -30.12 23.86
N ARG A 12 -27.76 -29.67 24.40
CA ARG A 12 -27.90 -29.32 25.82
C ARG A 12 -27.69 -30.52 26.75
N GLU A 13 -28.09 -31.71 26.34
CA GLU A 13 -27.92 -32.94 27.13
C GLU A 13 -26.46 -33.39 27.12
N ALA A 14 -25.83 -33.40 25.94
CA ALA A 14 -24.41 -33.71 25.80
C ALA A 14 -23.54 -32.73 26.61
N LEU A 15 -23.82 -31.43 26.57
CA LEU A 15 -23.09 -30.42 27.36
C LEU A 15 -23.18 -30.65 28.88
N ARG A 16 -24.31 -31.17 29.39
CA ARG A 16 -24.45 -31.51 30.81
C ARG A 16 -23.58 -32.70 31.19
N TYR A 17 -23.57 -33.76 30.37
CA TYR A 17 -22.68 -34.90 30.57
C TYR A 17 -21.21 -34.49 30.45
N ALA A 18 -20.86 -33.69 29.46
CA ALA A 18 -19.49 -33.22 29.23
C ALA A 18 -18.93 -32.43 30.43
N ARG A 19 -19.73 -31.64 31.15
CA ARG A 19 -19.28 -30.97 32.40
C ARG A 19 -18.85 -31.95 33.48
N ASN A 20 -19.58 -33.04 33.64
CA ASN A 20 -19.27 -34.05 34.65
C ASN A 20 -18.10 -34.93 34.20
N VAL A 21 -18.06 -35.32 32.92
CA VAL A 21 -16.96 -36.09 32.32
C VAL A 21 -15.65 -35.29 32.39
N ALA A 22 -15.65 -33.99 32.08
CA ALA A 22 -14.46 -33.15 32.19
C ALA A 22 -13.89 -33.08 33.62
N ARG A 23 -14.77 -33.13 34.64
CA ARG A 23 -14.35 -33.18 36.05
C ARG A 23 -13.67 -34.51 36.38
N ASP A 24 -14.15 -35.63 35.84
CA ASP A 24 -13.56 -36.95 36.06
C ASP A 24 -12.22 -37.10 35.34
N LEU A 25 -12.13 -36.57 34.12
CA LEU A 25 -10.87 -36.46 33.38
C LEU A 25 -9.84 -35.64 34.16
N SER A 26 -10.26 -34.51 34.74
CA SER A 26 -9.39 -33.69 35.60
C SER A 26 -8.93 -34.42 36.87
N ALA A 27 -9.67 -35.45 37.30
CA ALA A 27 -9.32 -36.33 38.43
C ALA A 27 -8.46 -37.54 38.01
N GLY A 28 -8.05 -37.64 36.74
CA GLY A 28 -7.16 -38.67 36.22
C GLY A 28 -7.85 -39.87 35.58
N MET A 29 -9.17 -39.85 35.37
CA MET A 29 -9.86 -40.92 34.63
C MET A 29 -9.60 -40.82 33.12
N SER A 30 -9.60 -41.96 32.42
CA SER A 30 -9.65 -41.97 30.95
C SER A 30 -11.04 -41.57 30.44
N LEU A 31 -11.13 -41.17 29.16
CA LEU A 31 -12.41 -40.79 28.56
C LEU A 31 -13.43 -41.93 28.61
N ASP A 32 -13.03 -43.14 28.22
CA ASP A 32 -13.92 -44.30 28.22
C ASP A 32 -14.41 -44.66 29.62
N ALA A 33 -13.52 -44.57 30.62
CA ALA A 33 -13.88 -44.80 32.02
C ALA A 33 -14.83 -43.72 32.55
N ALA A 34 -14.62 -42.45 32.19
CA ALA A 34 -15.48 -41.35 32.60
C ALA A 34 -16.87 -41.41 31.94
N LEU A 35 -16.94 -41.78 30.65
CA LEU A 35 -18.20 -41.98 29.93
C LEU A 35 -19.02 -43.11 30.57
N ALA A 36 -18.37 -44.25 30.89
CA ALA A 36 -19.00 -45.37 31.57
C ALA A 36 -19.43 -45.00 33.01
N HIS A 37 -18.56 -44.33 33.78
CA HIS A 37 -18.84 -43.91 35.15
C HIS A 37 -20.04 -42.98 35.24
N ARG A 38 -20.21 -42.09 34.26
CA ARG A 38 -21.34 -41.15 34.18
C ARG A 38 -22.58 -41.73 33.51
N ALA A 39 -22.54 -42.99 33.09
CA ALA A 39 -23.61 -43.65 32.35
C ALA A 39 -24.12 -42.78 31.18
N VAL A 40 -23.19 -42.25 30.38
CA VAL A 40 -23.53 -41.44 29.20
C VAL A 40 -24.27 -42.32 28.19
N PRO A 41 -25.47 -41.94 27.71
CA PRO A 41 -26.17 -42.68 26.68
C PRO A 41 -25.33 -42.84 25.42
N GLU A 42 -25.36 -44.01 24.79
CA GLU A 42 -24.58 -44.27 23.56
C GLU A 42 -24.88 -43.26 22.45
N SER A 43 -26.14 -42.82 22.34
CA SER A 43 -26.58 -41.78 21.39
C SER A 43 -25.91 -40.42 21.61
N LEU A 44 -25.38 -40.14 22.80
CA LEU A 44 -24.71 -38.90 23.16
C LEU A 44 -23.19 -39.05 23.31
N ALA A 45 -22.66 -40.27 23.37
CA ALA A 45 -21.25 -40.54 23.64
C ALA A 45 -20.31 -39.83 22.65
N THR A 46 -20.64 -39.88 21.34
CA THR A 46 -19.86 -39.19 20.30
C THR A 46 -19.88 -37.66 20.48
N ALA A 47 -21.05 -37.08 20.75
CA ALA A 47 -21.17 -35.63 20.95
C ALA A 47 -20.41 -35.18 22.21
N VAL A 48 -20.50 -35.95 23.30
CA VAL A 48 -19.74 -35.69 24.53
C VAL A 48 -18.25 -35.78 24.26
N GLY A 49 -17.78 -36.80 23.54
CA GLY A 49 -16.38 -36.94 23.14
C GLY A 49 -15.87 -35.72 22.37
N GLN A 50 -16.63 -35.23 21.38
CA GLN A 50 -16.27 -34.05 20.58
C GLN A 50 -16.24 -32.76 21.42
N ILE A 51 -17.19 -32.58 22.35
CA ILE A 51 -17.17 -31.44 23.28
C ILE A 51 -15.93 -31.48 24.16
N ILE A 52 -15.58 -32.66 24.70
CA ILE A 52 -14.40 -32.85 25.55
C ILE A 52 -13.12 -32.58 24.76
N GLU A 53 -13.02 -33.08 23.54
CA GLU A 53 -11.89 -32.82 22.65
C GLU A 53 -11.72 -31.31 22.41
N ALA A 54 -12.80 -30.60 22.07
CA ALA A 54 -12.78 -29.15 21.87
C ALA A 54 -12.40 -28.36 23.14
N ASN A 55 -12.84 -28.84 24.30
CA ASN A 55 -12.49 -28.26 25.60
C ASN A 55 -11.02 -28.50 25.96
N ASN A 56 -10.51 -29.71 25.73
CA ASN A 56 -9.12 -30.06 26.01
C ASN A 56 -8.15 -29.35 25.04
N ALA A 57 -8.56 -29.16 23.79
CA ALA A 57 -7.86 -28.34 22.81
C ALA A 57 -7.91 -26.84 23.14
N GLY A 58 -8.65 -26.44 24.18
CA GLY A 58 -8.56 -25.10 24.75
C GLY A 58 -9.25 -24.02 23.93
N TRP A 59 -10.16 -24.35 23.02
CA TRP A 59 -10.91 -23.39 22.21
C TRP A 59 -12.42 -23.37 22.47
N PHE A 60 -12.95 -24.39 23.14
CA PHE A 60 -14.35 -24.46 23.55
C PHE A 60 -14.51 -24.64 25.06
N PRO A 61 -14.73 -23.57 25.84
CA PRO A 61 -14.99 -23.72 27.27
C PRO A 61 -16.37 -24.33 27.50
N LEU A 62 -16.45 -25.27 28.45
CA LEU A 62 -17.74 -25.78 28.94
C LEU A 62 -18.51 -24.67 29.69
N PRO A 63 -19.75 -24.33 29.30
CA PRO A 63 -20.48 -23.21 29.88
C PRO A 63 -20.76 -23.44 31.37
N ALA A 64 -20.34 -22.50 32.24
CA ALA A 64 -20.44 -22.68 33.68
C ALA A 64 -21.74 -22.12 34.31
N GLY A 65 -22.39 -21.16 33.64
CA GLY A 65 -23.54 -20.42 34.10
C GLY A 65 -24.86 -21.16 34.03
N LYS A 66 -25.92 -20.50 34.53
CA LYS A 66 -27.30 -21.02 34.45
C LYS A 66 -27.76 -21.08 33.00
N GLY A 67 -28.49 -22.12 32.65
CA GLY A 67 -29.05 -22.27 31.30
C GLY A 67 -28.02 -22.56 30.21
N LEU A 68 -26.82 -23.05 30.57
CA LEU A 68 -25.69 -23.28 29.65
C LEU A 68 -25.12 -21.98 29.05
N THR A 69 -25.06 -20.94 29.88
CA THR A 69 -24.43 -19.66 29.52
C THR A 69 -23.03 -19.56 30.09
N TYR A 70 -22.23 -18.64 29.57
CA TYR A 70 -20.91 -18.34 30.07
C TYR A 70 -20.96 -17.37 31.25
N SER A 71 -20.19 -17.67 32.28
CA SER A 71 -20.06 -16.82 33.48
C SER A 71 -19.17 -15.59 33.24
N ARG A 72 -19.23 -14.60 34.13
CA ARG A 72 -18.33 -13.42 34.11
C ARG A 72 -16.84 -13.78 34.03
N ARG A 73 -16.41 -14.83 34.74
CA ARG A 73 -15.03 -15.31 34.70
C ARG A 73 -14.67 -15.89 33.34
N GLN A 74 -15.59 -16.60 32.70
CA GLN A 74 -15.38 -17.19 31.37
C GLN A 74 -15.38 -16.11 30.29
N PHE A 75 -16.24 -15.08 30.42
CA PHE A 75 -16.23 -13.93 29.51
C PHE A 75 -14.85 -13.29 29.42
N GLY A 76 -14.18 -13.05 30.55
CA GLY A 76 -12.83 -12.49 30.59
C GLY A 76 -11.75 -13.37 29.93
N THR A 77 -12.04 -14.64 29.64
CA THR A 77 -11.11 -15.58 29.02
C THR A 77 -11.52 -16.03 27.61
N LEU A 78 -12.70 -15.63 27.09
CA LEU A 78 -13.16 -16.02 25.75
C LEU A 78 -12.17 -15.65 24.65
N ARG A 79 -11.48 -14.51 24.76
CA ARG A 79 -10.42 -14.13 23.81
C ARG A 79 -9.28 -15.14 23.76
N HIS A 80 -8.91 -15.72 24.90
CA HIS A 80 -7.89 -16.76 24.96
C HIS A 80 -8.37 -18.05 24.28
N TYR A 81 -9.62 -18.46 24.53
CA TYR A 81 -10.21 -19.62 23.85
C TYR A 81 -10.28 -19.42 22.32
N SER A 82 -10.66 -18.22 21.85
CA SER A 82 -10.64 -17.88 20.42
C SER A 82 -9.25 -18.09 19.80
N ALA A 83 -8.18 -17.67 20.49
CA ALA A 83 -6.81 -17.76 20.00
C ALA A 83 -6.30 -19.20 19.85
N ASN A 84 -6.87 -20.15 20.61
CA ASN A 84 -6.52 -21.58 20.53
C ASN A 84 -7.31 -22.34 19.46
N ALA A 85 -8.15 -21.66 18.68
CA ALA A 85 -8.95 -22.33 17.67
C ALA A 85 -8.05 -22.98 16.60
N PRO A 86 -8.29 -24.26 16.25
CA PRO A 86 -7.35 -25.04 15.44
C PRO A 86 -7.16 -24.49 14.01
N TRP A 87 -8.20 -23.87 13.44
CA TRP A 87 -8.10 -23.24 12.12
C TRP A 87 -7.21 -22.00 12.12
N LEU A 88 -7.05 -21.30 13.25
CA LEU A 88 -6.18 -20.13 13.36
C LEU A 88 -4.70 -20.54 13.43
N HIS A 89 -4.38 -21.62 14.14
CA HIS A 89 -3.02 -22.17 14.15
C HIS A 89 -2.57 -22.58 12.74
N ALA A 90 -3.41 -23.35 12.04
CA ALA A 90 -3.13 -23.74 10.66
C ALA A 90 -2.99 -22.53 9.71
N LEU A 91 -3.80 -21.48 9.92
CA LEU A 91 -3.70 -20.24 9.16
C LEU A 91 -2.38 -19.52 9.41
N ILE A 92 -1.94 -19.39 10.67
CA ILE A 92 -0.68 -18.71 11.02
C ILE A 92 0.50 -19.43 10.36
N GLU A 93 0.59 -20.77 10.45
CA GLU A 93 1.65 -21.54 9.79
C GLU A 93 1.65 -21.38 8.27
N THR A 94 0.47 -21.24 7.66
CA THR A 94 0.33 -21.00 6.23
C THR A 94 0.77 -19.58 5.87
N ALA A 95 0.40 -18.59 6.67
CA ALA A 95 0.76 -17.20 6.47
C ALA A 95 2.25 -16.94 6.68
N GLU A 96 2.90 -17.60 7.64
CA GLU A 96 4.36 -17.50 7.84
C GLU A 96 5.11 -18.01 6.61
N ARG A 97 4.71 -19.15 6.06
CA ARG A 97 5.31 -19.70 4.83
C ARG A 97 5.04 -18.81 3.63
N PHE A 98 3.82 -18.30 3.50
CA PHE A 98 3.44 -17.43 2.40
C PHE A 98 4.22 -16.12 2.41
N GLU A 99 4.30 -15.43 3.56
CA GLU A 99 5.05 -14.18 3.71
C GLU A 99 6.54 -14.39 3.46
N GLY A 100 7.14 -15.46 4.02
CA GLY A 100 8.55 -15.77 3.78
C GLY A 100 8.89 -16.01 2.31
N ARG A 101 7.98 -16.61 1.53
CA ARG A 101 8.14 -16.74 0.08
C ARG A 101 7.90 -15.41 -0.64
N ARG A 102 6.86 -14.67 -0.24
CA ARG A 102 6.49 -13.39 -0.84
C ARG A 102 7.61 -12.37 -0.73
N GLU A 103 8.34 -12.33 0.37
CA GLU A 103 9.50 -11.46 0.56
C GLU A 103 10.61 -11.68 -0.48
N GLN A 104 10.76 -12.90 -0.98
CA GLN A 104 11.74 -13.25 -2.01
C GLN A 104 11.27 -12.92 -3.43
N LEU A 105 9.96 -12.84 -3.64
CA LEU A 105 9.34 -12.64 -4.95
C LEU A 105 8.95 -11.18 -5.22
N GLN A 106 8.68 -10.40 -4.18
CA GLN A 106 8.34 -8.98 -4.34
C GLN A 106 9.58 -8.13 -4.65
N PRO A 107 9.42 -6.95 -5.28
CA PRO A 107 10.51 -6.00 -5.47
C PRO A 107 11.19 -5.62 -4.13
N ALA A 108 12.52 -5.63 -4.10
CA ALA A 108 13.31 -5.36 -2.89
C ALA A 108 13.11 -3.93 -2.36
N ASP A 109 13.12 -2.95 -3.27
CA ASP A 109 12.90 -1.54 -2.93
C ASP A 109 11.50 -1.09 -3.36
N ARG A 110 10.74 -0.51 -2.43
CA ARG A 110 9.43 0.05 -2.73
C ARG A 110 9.55 1.49 -3.21
N ALA A 111 9.06 1.76 -4.42
CA ALA A 111 8.96 3.10 -4.94
C ALA A 111 8.01 3.97 -4.09
N PHE A 112 8.24 5.29 -4.12
CA PHE A 112 7.38 6.24 -3.43
C PHE A 112 5.93 6.15 -3.93
N GLY A 113 4.97 6.13 -2.99
CA GLY A 113 3.54 6.13 -3.30
C GLY A 113 2.95 4.76 -3.67
N VAL A 114 3.70 3.66 -3.52
CA VAL A 114 3.19 2.29 -3.69
C VAL A 114 2.15 1.95 -2.62
N VAL A 115 1.02 1.41 -3.05
CA VAL A 115 -0.02 0.86 -2.17
C VAL A 115 0.35 -0.59 -1.84
N ALA A 116 0.73 -0.84 -0.59
CA ALA A 116 1.15 -2.16 -0.14
C ALA A 116 -0.04 -3.14 -0.08
N LEU A 117 0.23 -4.39 -0.45
CA LEU A 117 -0.63 -5.52 -0.11
C LEU A 117 -0.71 -5.70 1.43
N PRO A 118 -1.81 -6.30 1.94
CA PRO A 118 -1.93 -6.61 3.36
C PRO A 118 -0.80 -7.54 3.81
N ASN A 119 -0.45 -7.47 5.10
CA ASN A 119 0.44 -8.45 5.71
C ASN A 119 -0.43 -9.59 6.26
N TRP A 120 -0.47 -10.72 5.54
CA TRP A 120 -1.34 -11.84 5.86
C TRP A 120 -0.95 -12.54 7.16
N LEU A 121 0.32 -12.49 7.55
CA LEU A 121 0.74 -12.99 8.86
C LEU A 121 0.17 -12.15 10.01
N THR A 122 0.10 -10.84 9.82
CA THR A 122 -0.50 -9.92 10.79
C THR A 122 -2.02 -10.13 10.87
N GLU A 123 -2.69 -10.26 9.72
CA GLU A 123 -4.12 -10.60 9.67
C GLU A 123 -4.41 -11.95 10.35
N ALA A 124 -3.60 -12.97 10.06
CA ALA A 124 -3.73 -14.30 10.66
C ALA A 124 -3.56 -14.27 12.20
N ARG A 125 -2.53 -13.58 12.71
CA ARG A 125 -2.31 -13.41 14.15
C ARG A 125 -3.45 -12.65 14.83
N ASN A 126 -4.10 -11.72 14.12
CA ASN A 126 -5.19 -10.91 14.64
C ASN A 126 -6.58 -11.51 14.43
N ALA A 127 -6.74 -12.58 13.64
CA ALA A 127 -8.04 -13.18 13.33
C ALA A 127 -8.83 -13.64 14.58
N HIS A 128 -8.14 -13.99 15.67
CA HIS A 128 -8.75 -14.34 16.96
C HIS A 128 -9.53 -13.18 17.60
N LEU A 129 -9.30 -11.94 17.16
CA LEU A 129 -9.95 -10.71 17.66
C LEU A 129 -11.31 -10.44 17.02
N ARG A 130 -11.77 -11.27 16.09
CA ARG A 130 -13.08 -11.16 15.43
C ARG A 130 -14.21 -11.57 16.39
N LEU A 131 -14.36 -10.81 17.48
CA LEU A 131 -15.28 -11.06 18.59
C LEU A 131 -16.47 -10.08 18.59
N SER A 132 -16.76 -9.45 17.45
CA SER A 132 -17.71 -8.33 17.36
C SER A 132 -19.14 -8.65 17.80
N ARG A 133 -19.54 -9.93 17.81
CA ARG A 133 -20.86 -10.36 18.31
C ARG A 133 -20.92 -10.43 19.83
N LEU A 134 -19.79 -10.45 20.53
CA LEU A 134 -19.78 -10.45 21.99
C LEU A 134 -20.11 -9.04 22.50
N PRO A 135 -20.86 -8.94 23.61
CA PRO A 135 -21.07 -7.66 24.26
C PRO A 135 -19.73 -7.11 24.79
N LEU A 136 -19.60 -5.79 24.86
CA LEU A 136 -18.39 -5.13 25.38
C LEU A 136 -18.13 -5.46 26.85
N GLU A 137 -19.20 -5.67 27.61
CA GLU A 137 -19.18 -6.08 29.00
C GLU A 137 -20.00 -7.35 29.21
N HIS A 138 -19.73 -8.08 30.28
CA HIS A 138 -20.49 -9.29 30.58
C HIS A 138 -21.94 -8.93 30.99
N VAL A 139 -22.90 -9.47 30.24
CA VAL A 139 -24.32 -9.49 30.61
C VAL A 139 -24.75 -10.91 30.94
N ALA A 140 -25.32 -11.10 32.14
CA ALA A 140 -25.68 -12.43 32.62
C ALA A 140 -26.78 -13.04 31.75
N GLY A 141 -26.54 -14.25 31.24
CA GLY A 141 -27.52 -14.99 30.44
C GLY A 141 -27.48 -14.71 28.93
N GLU A 142 -26.81 -13.64 28.49
CA GLU A 142 -26.74 -13.30 27.06
C GLU A 142 -25.65 -14.04 26.30
N ILE A 143 -24.59 -14.45 27.01
CA ILE A 143 -23.44 -15.13 26.40
C ILE A 143 -23.73 -16.63 26.40
N THR A 144 -24.50 -17.09 25.42
CA THR A 144 -24.86 -18.51 25.25
C THR A 144 -23.80 -19.28 24.46
N VAL A 145 -23.91 -20.61 24.46
CA VAL A 145 -23.09 -21.48 23.60
C VAL A 145 -23.30 -21.16 22.13
N GLU A 146 -24.54 -20.93 21.71
CA GLU A 146 -24.87 -20.58 20.33
C GLU A 146 -24.21 -19.27 19.90
N LEU A 147 -24.19 -18.25 20.78
CA LEU A 147 -23.48 -17.01 20.51
C LEU A 147 -21.98 -17.25 20.36
N TRP A 148 -21.38 -18.04 21.26
CA TRP A 148 -19.95 -18.35 21.20
C TRP A 148 -19.57 -19.11 19.92
N LEU A 149 -20.39 -20.07 19.50
CA LEU A 149 -20.17 -20.79 18.25
C LEU A 149 -20.27 -19.86 17.03
N ARG A 150 -21.21 -18.90 17.02
CA ARG A 150 -21.27 -17.89 15.95
C ARG A 150 -20.01 -17.03 15.89
N VAL A 151 -19.46 -16.66 17.05
CA VAL A 151 -18.18 -15.94 17.13
C VAL A 151 -17.03 -16.79 16.56
N LEU A 152 -16.95 -18.06 16.92
CA LEU A 152 -15.95 -18.99 16.38
C LEU A 152 -16.13 -19.20 14.86
N GLN A 153 -17.36 -19.24 14.36
CA GLN A 153 -17.63 -19.27 12.92
C GLN A 153 -17.14 -18.00 12.22
N ASP A 154 -17.30 -16.81 12.82
CA ASP A 154 -16.76 -15.58 12.25
C ASP A 154 -15.22 -15.65 12.15
N THR A 155 -14.53 -16.20 13.16
CA THR A 155 -13.07 -16.37 13.10
C THR A 155 -12.65 -17.43 12.06
N GLN A 156 -13.44 -18.50 11.89
CA GLN A 156 -13.23 -19.51 10.86
C GLN A 156 -13.42 -18.95 9.44
N GLN A 157 -14.47 -18.14 9.23
CA GLN A 157 -14.71 -17.46 7.96
C GLN A 157 -13.60 -16.46 7.63
N ALA A 158 -13.12 -15.71 8.62
CA ALA A 158 -11.95 -14.85 8.44
C ALA A 158 -10.73 -15.66 8.01
N ALA A 159 -10.46 -16.80 8.67
CA ALA A 159 -9.35 -17.67 8.30
C ALA A 159 -9.49 -18.25 6.88
N LEU A 160 -10.68 -18.68 6.49
CA LEU A 160 -10.97 -19.15 5.13
C LEU A 160 -10.69 -18.06 4.10
N ARG A 161 -11.17 -16.84 4.35
CA ARG A 161 -10.97 -15.69 3.46
C ARG A 161 -9.48 -15.35 3.32
N THR A 162 -8.76 -15.21 4.44
CA THR A 162 -7.31 -14.95 4.43
C THR A 162 -6.55 -16.08 3.72
N GLY A 163 -6.95 -17.34 3.92
CA GLY A 163 -6.40 -18.48 3.20
C GLY A 163 -6.59 -18.38 1.69
N GLN A 164 -7.81 -18.03 1.24
CA GLN A 164 -8.15 -17.84 -0.17
C GLN A 164 -7.36 -16.70 -0.81
N GLU A 165 -7.14 -15.60 -0.10
CA GLU A 165 -6.29 -14.49 -0.56
C GLU A 165 -4.85 -14.94 -0.80
N MET A 166 -4.28 -15.69 0.15
CA MET A 166 -2.92 -16.25 0.00
C MET A 166 -2.85 -17.26 -1.14
N GLU A 167 -3.86 -18.12 -1.30
CA GLU A 167 -3.93 -19.08 -2.40
C GLU A 167 -4.05 -18.39 -3.77
N CYS A 168 -4.81 -17.30 -3.83
CA CYS A 168 -4.92 -16.47 -5.02
C CYS A 168 -3.56 -15.97 -5.50
N LEU A 169 -2.71 -15.56 -4.57
CA LEU A 169 -1.40 -14.98 -4.88
C LEU A 169 -0.24 -15.97 -4.73
N SER A 170 -0.52 -17.26 -4.48
CA SER A 170 0.50 -18.28 -4.22
C SER A 170 1.39 -18.65 -5.41
N PRO A 171 0.93 -18.61 -6.68
CA PRO A 171 1.79 -18.97 -7.81
C PRO A 171 2.92 -17.95 -8.03
N GLU A 172 4.12 -18.42 -8.38
CA GLU A 172 5.28 -17.55 -8.64
C GLU A 172 5.04 -16.54 -9.76
N TRP A 173 4.35 -16.96 -10.83
CA TRP A 173 4.02 -16.11 -11.96
C TRP A 173 3.10 -14.92 -11.60
N MET A 174 2.42 -14.97 -10.44
CA MET A 174 1.69 -13.82 -9.90
C MET A 174 2.61 -12.69 -9.44
N TRP A 175 3.91 -12.91 -9.30
CA TRP A 175 4.85 -11.90 -8.83
C TRP A 175 5.81 -11.45 -9.95
N ASP A 176 5.79 -12.13 -11.08
CA ASP A 176 6.61 -11.81 -12.24
C ASP A 176 6.02 -10.63 -13.02
N ALA A 177 6.78 -9.54 -13.10
CA ALA A 177 6.40 -8.35 -13.85
C ALA A 177 6.42 -8.58 -15.38
N SER A 178 7.13 -9.58 -15.87
CA SER A 178 7.12 -9.92 -17.31
C SER A 178 5.88 -10.72 -17.72
N HIS A 179 5.17 -11.31 -16.75
CA HIS A 179 3.96 -12.07 -17.01
C HIS A 179 2.78 -11.18 -17.38
N SER A 180 1.84 -11.75 -18.14
CA SER A 180 0.61 -11.08 -18.60
C SER A 180 -0.20 -10.59 -17.41
N LEU A 181 -0.43 -9.26 -17.36
CA LEU A 181 -1.26 -8.65 -16.34
C LEU A 181 -2.72 -9.10 -16.47
N SER A 182 -3.19 -9.38 -17.70
CA SER A 182 -4.52 -9.92 -17.95
C SER A 182 -4.74 -11.26 -17.25
N GLU A 183 -3.76 -12.15 -17.29
CA GLU A 183 -3.86 -13.47 -16.63
C GLU A 183 -3.79 -13.35 -15.11
N GLN A 184 -2.93 -12.46 -14.61
CA GLN A 184 -2.83 -12.13 -13.18
C GLN A 184 -4.14 -11.57 -12.63
N ILE A 185 -4.74 -10.60 -13.31
CA ILE A 185 -6.03 -10.01 -12.92
C ILE A 185 -7.16 -11.03 -13.06
N ALA A 186 -7.19 -11.83 -14.14
CA ALA A 186 -8.21 -12.86 -14.34
C ALA A 186 -8.23 -13.86 -13.18
N ARG A 187 -7.05 -14.28 -12.68
CA ARG A 187 -6.97 -15.13 -11.49
C ARG A 187 -7.55 -14.45 -10.25
N ILE A 188 -7.17 -13.20 -9.99
CA ILE A 188 -7.68 -12.43 -8.85
C ILE A 188 -9.20 -12.33 -8.87
N LEU A 189 -9.78 -12.08 -10.05
CA LEU A 189 -11.23 -12.04 -10.24
C LEU A 189 -11.87 -13.42 -10.05
N SER A 190 -11.28 -14.49 -10.60
CA SER A 190 -11.80 -15.87 -10.48
C SER A 190 -11.82 -16.41 -9.05
N MET A 191 -11.02 -15.81 -8.16
CA MET A 191 -10.92 -16.20 -6.75
C MET A 191 -11.59 -15.19 -5.82
N ASP A 192 -12.50 -14.34 -6.32
CA ASP A 192 -13.24 -13.33 -5.54
C ASP A 192 -12.34 -12.38 -4.72
N CYS A 193 -11.11 -12.15 -5.20
CA CYS A 193 -10.11 -11.33 -4.52
C CYS A 193 -9.97 -9.93 -5.16
N ALA A 194 -11.00 -9.46 -5.87
CA ALA A 194 -10.96 -8.24 -6.68
C ALA A 194 -10.58 -6.96 -5.90
N TYR A 195 -10.85 -6.92 -4.59
CA TYR A 195 -10.45 -5.80 -3.71
C TYR A 195 -8.94 -5.68 -3.51
N LEU A 196 -8.17 -6.72 -3.82
CA LEU A 196 -6.70 -6.68 -3.78
C LEU A 196 -6.11 -6.04 -5.04
N LEU A 197 -6.88 -5.84 -6.11
CA LEU A 197 -6.35 -5.44 -7.43
C LEU A 197 -5.45 -4.20 -7.38
N LYS A 198 -5.89 -3.12 -6.74
CA LYS A 198 -5.10 -1.87 -6.67
C LYS A 198 -3.78 -2.08 -5.94
N ALA A 199 -3.81 -2.70 -4.76
CA ALA A 199 -2.61 -2.99 -3.99
C ALA A 199 -1.68 -3.97 -4.73
N TYR A 200 -2.26 -4.97 -5.40
CA TYR A 200 -1.53 -5.95 -6.19
C TYR A 200 -0.80 -5.31 -7.37
N VAL A 201 -1.49 -4.54 -8.22
CA VAL A 201 -0.88 -3.85 -9.36
C VAL A 201 0.17 -2.85 -8.89
N SER A 202 -0.13 -2.06 -7.86
CA SER A 202 0.83 -1.08 -7.33
C SER A 202 2.10 -1.75 -6.79
N THR A 203 1.96 -2.86 -6.06
CA THR A 203 3.08 -3.60 -5.47
C THR A 203 3.90 -4.33 -6.54
N THR A 204 3.27 -5.12 -7.43
CA THR A 204 3.96 -5.92 -8.45
C THR A 204 4.62 -5.07 -9.53
N ARG A 205 4.03 -3.91 -9.86
CA ARG A 205 4.60 -2.95 -10.82
C ARG A 205 5.46 -1.89 -10.16
N ASN A 206 5.65 -1.98 -8.85
CA ASN A 206 6.45 -1.08 -8.02
C ASN A 206 6.27 0.41 -8.34
N ARG A 207 5.00 0.84 -8.43
CA ARG A 207 4.69 2.24 -8.75
C ARG A 207 3.44 2.74 -8.05
N HIS A 208 3.39 4.06 -7.89
CA HIS A 208 2.17 4.76 -7.52
C HIS A 208 1.11 4.63 -8.61
N LEU A 209 -0.14 4.41 -8.20
CA LEU A 209 -1.30 4.45 -9.08
C LEU A 209 -1.93 5.84 -8.96
N ASP A 210 -1.86 6.62 -10.04
CA ASP A 210 -2.52 7.91 -10.07
C ASP A 210 -4.05 7.78 -10.05
N HIS A 211 -4.76 8.90 -9.92
CA HIS A 211 -6.22 8.90 -9.85
C HIS A 211 -6.88 8.24 -11.07
N PHE A 212 -6.28 8.39 -12.25
CA PHE A 212 -6.81 7.86 -13.50
C PHE A 212 -6.67 6.34 -13.56
N GLU A 213 -5.48 5.79 -13.34
CA GLU A 213 -5.21 4.36 -13.29
C GLU A 213 -6.02 3.69 -12.16
N ALA A 214 -6.10 4.32 -10.99
CA ALA A 214 -6.91 3.82 -9.88
C ALA A 214 -8.40 3.77 -10.19
N LYS A 215 -8.93 4.70 -10.99
CA LYS A 215 -10.33 4.69 -11.45
C LYS A 215 -10.57 3.64 -12.52
N LEU A 216 -9.65 3.44 -13.44
CA LEU A 216 -9.76 2.35 -14.42
C LEU A 216 -9.73 0.98 -13.75
N LEU A 217 -8.85 0.76 -12.77
CA LEU A 217 -8.83 -0.49 -11.99
C LEU A 217 -10.12 -0.71 -11.20
N GLU A 218 -10.77 0.36 -10.73
CA GLU A 218 -12.10 0.27 -10.09
C GLU A 218 -13.19 -0.17 -11.09
N GLN A 219 -13.08 0.25 -12.36
CA GLN A 219 -13.97 -0.24 -13.42
C GLN A 219 -13.71 -1.71 -13.78
N VAL A 220 -12.46 -2.15 -13.77
CA VAL A 220 -12.13 -3.58 -13.89
C VAL A 220 -12.74 -4.37 -12.73
N GLN A 221 -12.65 -3.82 -11.52
CA GLN A 221 -13.13 -4.46 -10.30
C GLN A 221 -14.66 -4.59 -10.22
N TYR A 222 -15.40 -3.52 -10.54
CA TYR A 222 -16.84 -3.43 -10.24
C TYR A 222 -17.73 -3.29 -11.48
N HIS A 223 -17.19 -2.95 -12.64
CA HIS A 223 -17.96 -2.57 -13.82
C HIS A 223 -17.64 -3.43 -15.07
N GLY A 224 -16.84 -4.49 -14.93
CA GLY A 224 -16.56 -5.43 -16.00
C GLY A 224 -15.70 -4.86 -17.14
N LEU A 225 -14.92 -3.80 -16.89
CA LEU A 225 -13.94 -3.33 -17.86
C LEU A 225 -12.92 -4.43 -18.14
N SER A 226 -12.71 -4.77 -19.41
CA SER A 226 -11.72 -5.78 -19.78
C SER A 226 -10.30 -5.28 -19.49
N VAL A 227 -9.41 -6.20 -19.11
CA VAL A 227 -8.00 -5.85 -18.82
C VAL A 227 -7.30 -5.31 -20.06
N THR A 228 -7.63 -5.83 -21.24
CA THR A 228 -7.09 -5.33 -22.52
C THR A 228 -7.43 -3.86 -22.75
N ILE A 229 -8.69 -3.45 -22.51
CA ILE A 229 -9.10 -2.04 -22.63
C ILE A 229 -8.39 -1.20 -21.56
N TYR A 230 -8.26 -1.71 -20.34
CA TYR A 230 -7.50 -1.05 -19.28
C TYR A 230 -6.04 -0.76 -19.71
N GLU A 231 -5.32 -1.76 -20.21
CA GLU A 231 -3.92 -1.62 -20.63
C GLU A 231 -3.77 -0.67 -21.82
N GLN A 232 -4.65 -0.78 -22.80
CA GLN A 232 -4.67 0.11 -23.96
C GLN A 232 -4.92 1.56 -23.54
N THR A 233 -5.97 1.81 -22.74
CA THR A 233 -6.35 3.15 -22.27
C THR A 233 -5.22 3.78 -21.44
N LEU A 234 -4.57 2.99 -20.59
CA LEU A 234 -3.44 3.45 -19.79
C LEU A 234 -2.22 3.81 -20.66
N ARG A 235 -1.95 3.04 -21.71
CA ARG A 235 -0.88 3.33 -22.67
C ARG A 235 -1.16 4.61 -23.46
N GLU A 236 -2.36 4.73 -24.02
CA GLU A 236 -2.78 5.93 -24.77
C GLU A 236 -2.69 7.19 -23.91
N GLU A 237 -3.12 7.12 -22.65
CA GLU A 237 -3.02 8.22 -21.71
C GLU A 237 -1.56 8.59 -21.39
N ARG A 238 -0.68 7.59 -21.22
CA ARG A 238 0.75 7.85 -21.01
C ARG A 238 1.39 8.50 -22.23
N ASP A 239 1.12 7.99 -23.42
CA ASP A 239 1.63 8.53 -24.67
C ASP A 239 1.14 9.98 -24.86
N ARG A 240 -0.13 10.25 -24.57
CA ARG A 240 -0.72 11.60 -24.59
C ARG A 240 -0.01 12.54 -23.62
N ARG A 241 0.15 12.13 -22.35
CA ARG A 241 0.84 12.95 -21.34
C ARG A 241 2.30 13.18 -21.67
N HIS A 242 2.99 12.19 -22.22
CA HIS A 242 4.36 12.34 -22.71
C HIS A 242 4.43 13.36 -23.85
N ALA A 243 3.53 13.29 -24.84
CA ALA A 243 3.47 14.26 -25.93
C ALA A 243 3.13 15.68 -25.44
N GLU A 244 2.21 15.82 -24.49
CA GLU A 244 1.86 17.11 -23.87
C GLU A 244 3.03 17.70 -23.08
N ALA A 245 3.71 16.88 -22.28
CA ALA A 245 4.89 17.29 -21.54
C ALA A 245 6.03 17.71 -22.49
N GLU A 246 6.31 16.93 -23.52
CA GLU A 246 7.33 17.23 -24.52
C GLU A 246 7.02 18.55 -25.25
N SER A 247 5.75 18.76 -25.66
CA SER A 247 5.30 20.00 -26.28
C SER A 247 5.46 21.20 -25.34
N SER A 248 5.11 21.04 -24.07
CA SER A 248 5.28 22.08 -23.05
C SER A 248 6.76 22.43 -22.84
N TRP A 249 7.64 21.42 -22.76
CA TRP A 249 9.07 21.65 -22.59
C TRP A 249 9.72 22.26 -23.82
N ARG A 250 9.25 21.92 -25.02
CA ARG A 250 9.70 22.55 -26.26
C ARG A 250 9.39 24.05 -26.27
N LEU A 251 8.22 24.45 -25.77
CA LEU A 251 7.88 25.87 -25.59
C LEU A 251 8.81 26.54 -24.57
N ASN A 252 9.15 25.86 -23.47
CA ASN A 252 10.10 26.38 -22.48
C ASN A 252 11.50 26.59 -23.08
N TYR A 253 11.99 25.64 -23.88
CA TYR A 253 13.31 25.74 -24.54
C TYR A 253 13.34 26.92 -25.52
N GLN A 254 12.26 27.11 -26.30
CA GLN A 254 12.12 28.28 -27.17
C GLN A 254 12.14 29.60 -26.39
N LEU A 255 11.53 29.64 -25.20
CA LEU A 255 11.57 30.82 -24.33
C LEU A 255 12.97 31.07 -23.79
N ILE A 256 13.73 30.03 -23.42
CA ILE A 256 15.12 30.13 -22.99
C ILE A 256 16.00 30.66 -24.13
N HIS A 257 15.88 30.10 -25.34
CA HIS A 257 16.60 30.59 -26.52
C HIS A 257 16.25 32.04 -26.86
N ARG A 258 14.96 32.41 -26.78
CA ARG A 258 14.53 33.79 -26.99
C ARG A 258 15.12 34.72 -25.93
N LEU A 259 15.16 34.30 -24.67
CA LEU A 259 15.78 35.07 -23.59
C LEU A 259 17.27 35.28 -23.86
N ALA A 260 18.00 34.21 -24.21
CA ALA A 260 19.41 34.27 -24.55
C ALA A 260 19.68 35.22 -25.73
N SER A 261 18.91 35.11 -26.81
CA SER A 261 19.02 36.00 -27.98
C SER A 261 18.83 37.49 -27.65
N ILE A 262 17.92 37.82 -26.71
CA ILE A 262 17.75 39.21 -26.26
C ILE A 262 18.99 39.71 -25.50
N LEU A 263 19.60 38.82 -24.70
CA LEU A 263 20.76 39.12 -23.86
C LEU A 263 22.09 39.05 -24.63
N GLU A 264 22.09 38.43 -25.81
CA GLU A 264 23.24 38.34 -26.69
C GLU A 264 23.76 39.73 -27.06
N ASN A 265 25.09 39.89 -27.10
CA ASN A 265 25.75 41.15 -27.44
C ASN A 265 25.36 42.32 -26.53
N ILE A 266 25.13 42.06 -25.23
CA ILE A 266 24.98 43.12 -24.26
C ILE A 266 26.34 43.79 -23.97
N THR A 267 26.36 45.11 -23.99
CA THR A 267 27.59 45.90 -23.79
C THR A 267 27.82 46.30 -22.33
N THR A 268 26.83 46.13 -21.46
CA THR A 268 26.92 46.47 -20.03
C THR A 268 26.05 45.55 -19.18
N TYR A 269 26.62 45.04 -18.09
CA TYR A 269 25.93 44.18 -17.13
C TYR A 269 25.25 44.96 -15.99
N HIS A 270 24.97 46.26 -16.20
CA HIS A 270 24.24 47.04 -15.21
C HIS A 270 22.77 46.61 -15.15
N HIS A 271 22.27 46.23 -13.96
CA HIS A 271 20.92 45.69 -13.73
C HIS A 271 19.80 46.50 -14.41
N GLY A 272 19.84 47.83 -14.26
CA GLY A 272 18.82 48.72 -14.85
C GLY A 272 18.85 48.76 -16.39
N THR A 273 19.98 48.43 -17.01
CA THR A 273 20.13 48.37 -18.47
C THR A 273 19.62 47.03 -18.99
N VAL A 274 20.02 45.92 -18.34
CA VAL A 274 19.53 44.57 -18.68
C VAL A 274 18.01 44.51 -18.55
N SER A 275 17.46 45.03 -17.45
CA SER A 275 16.01 45.06 -17.20
C SER A 275 15.25 45.87 -18.26
N ARG A 276 15.79 47.02 -18.69
CA ARG A 276 15.19 47.85 -19.75
C ARG A 276 15.18 47.13 -21.10
N ARG A 277 16.29 46.47 -21.45
CA ARG A 277 16.42 45.69 -22.69
C ARG A 277 15.45 44.52 -22.73
N LEU A 278 15.39 43.74 -21.64
CA LEU A 278 14.41 42.65 -21.50
C LEU A 278 12.98 43.16 -21.65
N LYS A 279 12.62 44.24 -20.95
CA LYS A 279 11.27 44.83 -21.06
C LYS A 279 10.93 45.28 -22.48
N ALA A 280 11.86 45.95 -23.16
CA ALA A 280 11.66 46.47 -24.52
C ALA A 280 11.53 45.34 -25.56
N ALA A 281 12.41 44.34 -25.53
CA ALA A 281 12.43 43.27 -26.53
C ALA A 281 11.40 42.16 -26.30
N SER A 282 10.86 42.05 -25.07
CA SER A 282 9.90 41.00 -24.70
C SER A 282 8.48 41.52 -24.44
N ASN A 283 8.25 42.84 -24.57
CA ASN A 283 7.01 43.50 -24.16
C ASN A 283 6.59 43.14 -22.71
N GLY A 284 7.58 43.05 -21.82
CA GLY A 284 7.36 42.68 -20.40
C GLY A 284 7.20 41.19 -20.11
N ALA A 285 7.41 40.29 -21.08
CA ALA A 285 7.33 38.84 -20.83
C ALA A 285 8.49 38.30 -19.97
N PHE A 286 9.63 39.01 -19.93
CA PHE A 286 10.78 38.70 -19.08
C PHE A 286 11.05 39.81 -18.07
N ARG A 287 11.28 39.45 -16.81
CA ARG A 287 11.61 40.39 -15.73
C ARG A 287 12.71 39.83 -14.85
N ILE A 288 13.69 40.66 -14.51
CA ILE A 288 14.70 40.30 -13.51
C ILE A 288 14.08 40.43 -12.12
N VAL A 289 14.22 39.38 -11.32
CA VAL A 289 13.82 39.34 -9.91
C VAL A 289 15.06 39.04 -9.06
N ARG A 290 15.00 39.48 -7.80
CA ARG A 290 16.07 39.28 -6.82
C ARG A 290 15.48 38.61 -5.58
N HIS A 291 16.08 37.51 -5.15
CA HIS A 291 15.65 36.75 -3.99
C HIS A 291 16.67 36.87 -2.84
N GLY A 292 16.15 36.99 -1.61
CA GLY A 292 16.94 37.06 -0.39
C GLY A 292 17.72 38.37 -0.19
N LEU A 293 18.33 38.51 0.99
CA LEU A 293 19.19 39.65 1.34
C LEU A 293 20.53 39.61 0.57
N ASP A 294 21.05 38.42 0.31
CA ASP A 294 22.32 38.20 -0.41
C ASP A 294 22.22 38.46 -1.92
N GLY A 295 21.00 38.44 -2.47
CA GLY A 295 20.73 38.90 -3.83
C GLY A 295 20.94 37.90 -4.96
N ASP A 296 20.28 36.76 -4.86
CA ASP A 296 20.18 35.79 -5.95
C ASP A 296 19.31 36.35 -7.08
N PHE A 297 19.91 36.54 -8.24
CA PHE A 297 19.24 37.05 -9.44
C PHE A 297 18.60 35.91 -10.23
N ALA A 298 17.36 36.10 -10.66
CA ALA A 298 16.66 35.19 -11.56
C ALA A 298 15.87 35.96 -12.62
N VAL A 299 15.52 35.30 -13.73
CA VAL A 299 14.58 35.85 -14.73
C VAL A 299 13.24 35.17 -14.58
N GLU A 300 12.25 35.94 -14.17
CA GLU A 300 10.85 35.54 -14.17
C GLU A 300 10.30 35.60 -15.61
N ILE A 301 9.65 34.51 -16.03
CA ILE A 301 8.94 34.38 -17.30
C ILE A 301 7.44 34.40 -17.02
N ARG A 302 6.74 35.43 -17.53
CA ARG A 302 5.27 35.56 -17.46
C ARG A 302 4.63 35.27 -16.08
N HIS A 303 5.34 35.56 -14.99
CA HIS A 303 4.87 35.35 -13.61
C HIS A 303 4.57 33.89 -13.20
N GLN A 304 5.05 32.91 -13.96
CA GLN A 304 4.76 31.48 -13.71
C GLN A 304 5.99 30.68 -13.34
N TYR A 305 7.16 31.10 -13.81
CA TYR A 305 8.38 30.31 -13.76
C TYR A 305 9.62 31.21 -13.74
N GLU A 306 10.68 30.78 -13.05
CA GLU A 306 11.90 31.56 -12.83
C GLU A 306 13.14 30.77 -13.30
N ILE A 307 13.92 31.37 -14.20
CA ILE A 307 15.22 30.84 -14.65
C ILE A 307 16.31 31.36 -13.73
N GLY A 308 17.17 30.46 -13.25
CA GLY A 308 18.34 30.80 -12.42
C GLY A 308 18.05 30.85 -10.92
N ARG A 309 16.80 30.67 -10.49
CA ARG A 309 16.43 30.64 -9.06
C ARG A 309 17.19 29.50 -8.34
N GLY A 310 17.85 29.83 -7.23
CA GLY A 310 18.58 28.86 -6.43
C GLY A 310 19.97 28.50 -6.97
N GLN A 311 20.40 29.13 -8.07
CA GLN A 311 21.74 28.96 -8.64
C GLN A 311 22.78 29.92 -8.01
N ARG A 312 22.37 30.78 -7.06
CA ARG A 312 23.24 31.74 -6.34
C ARG A 312 23.94 32.73 -7.29
N LEU A 313 23.20 33.26 -8.25
CA LEU A 313 23.67 34.24 -9.22
C LEU A 313 23.70 35.61 -8.54
N THR A 314 24.84 36.02 -7.98
CA THR A 314 24.95 37.22 -7.13
C THR A 314 25.11 38.54 -7.90
N SER A 315 25.24 38.47 -9.24
CA SER A 315 25.39 39.64 -10.09
C SER A 315 24.60 39.51 -11.40
N PRO A 316 24.22 40.63 -12.03
CA PRO A 316 23.59 40.58 -13.35
C PRO A 316 24.54 40.03 -14.43
N PHE A 317 25.86 40.10 -14.24
CA PHE A 317 26.85 39.45 -15.10
C PHE A 317 26.67 37.92 -15.07
N MET A 318 26.64 37.33 -13.87
CA MET A 318 26.40 35.90 -13.70
C MET A 318 25.04 35.49 -14.27
N LEU A 319 23.99 36.30 -14.05
CA LEU A 319 22.66 36.02 -14.60
C LEU A 319 22.66 35.96 -16.13
N VAL A 320 23.27 36.94 -16.80
CA VAL A 320 23.34 36.98 -18.26
C VAL A 320 24.10 35.79 -18.80
N ASN A 321 25.31 35.53 -18.27
CA ASN A 321 26.14 34.41 -18.72
C ASN A 321 25.47 33.06 -18.42
N TYR A 322 24.71 32.94 -17.33
CA TYR A 322 23.91 31.76 -17.03
C TYR A 322 22.83 31.53 -18.08
N CYS A 323 22.08 32.56 -18.46
CA CYS A 323 21.02 32.43 -19.47
C CYS A 323 21.58 32.04 -20.84
N LEU A 324 22.73 32.58 -21.23
CA LEU A 324 23.43 32.21 -22.47
C LEU A 324 23.95 30.76 -22.39
N ALA A 325 24.66 30.42 -21.33
CA ALA A 325 25.17 29.07 -21.12
C ALA A 325 24.06 28.01 -21.05
N LEU A 326 22.92 28.35 -20.46
CA LEU A 326 21.75 27.48 -20.39
C LEU A 326 21.14 27.28 -21.78
N SER A 327 21.04 28.32 -22.60
CA SER A 327 20.58 28.22 -23.99
C SER A 327 21.49 27.30 -24.82
N ASP A 328 22.81 27.44 -24.69
CA ASP A 328 23.76 26.55 -25.37
C ASP A 328 23.62 25.10 -24.85
N ALA A 329 23.48 24.92 -23.55
CA ALA A 329 23.43 23.59 -22.93
C ALA A 329 22.16 22.80 -23.26
N ILE A 330 21.04 23.48 -23.52
CA ILE A 330 19.81 22.82 -23.98
C ILE A 330 19.79 22.58 -25.49
N GLU A 331 20.71 23.17 -26.25
CA GLU A 331 20.79 22.98 -27.70
C GLU A 331 21.10 21.52 -28.04
N GLY A 332 20.25 20.90 -28.88
CA GLY A 332 20.38 19.49 -29.24
C GLY A 332 19.94 18.48 -28.17
N GLN A 333 19.49 18.93 -26.98
CA GLN A 333 18.96 18.06 -25.94
C GLN A 333 17.48 17.74 -26.14
N PRO A 334 16.99 16.57 -25.70
CA PRO A 334 15.56 16.27 -25.74
C PRO A 334 14.79 17.24 -24.83
N PRO A 335 13.64 17.79 -25.27
CA PRO A 335 12.86 18.76 -24.50
C PRO A 335 12.12 18.05 -23.35
N THR A 336 12.85 17.80 -22.26
CA THR A 336 12.35 17.11 -21.07
C THR A 336 12.85 17.82 -19.81
N PHE A 337 12.14 17.63 -18.69
CA PHE A 337 12.56 18.20 -17.41
C PHE A 337 13.93 17.71 -16.97
N SER A 338 14.24 16.42 -17.16
CA SER A 338 15.55 15.86 -16.78
C SER A 338 16.68 16.54 -17.54
N ALA A 339 16.57 16.62 -18.86
CA ALA A 339 17.57 17.27 -19.69
C ALA A 339 17.70 18.77 -19.36
N TYR A 340 16.60 19.43 -18.99
CA TYR A 340 16.64 20.81 -18.49
C TYR A 340 17.45 20.93 -17.19
N LEU A 341 17.28 20.00 -16.23
CA LEU A 341 18.06 20.00 -14.98
C LEU A 341 19.54 19.75 -15.23
N ASP A 342 19.87 18.83 -16.13
CA ASP A 342 21.25 18.57 -16.53
C ASP A 342 21.88 19.81 -17.18
N ALA A 343 21.14 20.47 -18.08
CA ALA A 343 21.57 21.72 -18.71
C ALA A 343 21.74 22.87 -17.69
N CYS A 344 20.90 22.93 -16.65
CA CYS A 344 21.08 23.88 -15.55
C CYS A 344 22.40 23.65 -14.83
N ALA A 345 22.75 22.40 -14.54
CA ALA A 345 24.01 22.07 -13.89
C ALA A 345 25.22 22.45 -14.75
N VAL A 346 25.16 22.17 -16.05
CA VAL A 346 26.20 22.57 -17.03
C VAL A 346 26.34 24.09 -17.09
N ALA A 347 25.22 24.81 -17.18
CA ALA A 347 25.22 26.28 -17.22
C ALA A 347 25.81 26.88 -15.93
N SER A 348 25.45 26.37 -14.77
CA SER A 348 25.99 26.82 -13.48
C SER A 348 27.49 26.59 -13.37
N ALA A 349 27.97 25.41 -13.79
CA ALA A 349 29.40 25.10 -13.79
C ALA A 349 30.19 26.05 -14.73
N ARG A 350 29.65 26.35 -15.92
CA ARG A 350 30.28 27.27 -16.88
C ARG A 350 30.37 28.69 -16.33
N VAL A 351 29.32 29.20 -15.72
CA VAL A 351 29.32 30.55 -15.11
C VAL A 351 30.30 30.65 -13.96
N GLN A 352 30.39 29.62 -13.13
CA GLN A 352 31.35 29.57 -12.03
C GLN A 352 32.80 29.60 -12.55
N SER A 353 33.11 28.86 -13.61
CA SER A 353 34.43 28.89 -14.26
C SER A 353 34.78 30.28 -14.81
N ILE A 354 33.84 30.94 -15.50
CA ILE A 354 34.04 32.29 -16.05
C ILE A 354 34.31 33.30 -14.92
N PHE A 355 33.55 33.21 -13.83
CA PHE A 355 33.72 34.10 -12.68
C PHE A 355 35.09 33.91 -12.01
N GLU A 356 35.54 32.66 -11.85
CA GLU A 356 36.85 32.36 -11.28
C GLU A 356 38.02 32.86 -12.15
N GLU A 357 37.87 32.79 -13.48
CA GLU A 357 38.84 33.32 -14.43
C GLU A 357 38.91 34.86 -14.41
N GLU A 358 37.76 35.55 -14.37
CA GLU A 358 37.72 37.01 -14.28
C GLU A 358 38.31 37.52 -12.96
N VAL A 359 38.04 36.84 -11.84
CA VAL A 359 38.63 37.19 -10.53
C VAL A 359 40.15 37.00 -10.55
N ARG A 360 40.67 35.94 -11.20
CA ARG A 360 42.12 35.72 -11.35
C ARG A 360 42.79 36.70 -12.31
N ALA A 361 42.05 37.25 -13.28
CA ALA A 361 42.57 38.23 -14.24
C ALA A 361 42.56 39.68 -13.70
N THR A 362 41.79 39.95 -12.65
CA THR A 362 41.62 41.30 -12.07
C THR A 362 42.18 41.47 -10.66
N GLY A 363 42.54 40.37 -9.98
CA GLY A 363 43.37 40.37 -8.77
C GLY A 363 44.84 40.19 -9.11
#